data_AF-E6MFC1-F1
#
_entry.id   AF-E6MFC1-F1
#
_cell.length_a   1.000
_cell.length_b   1.000
_cell.length_c   1.000
_cell.angle_alpha   90.00
_cell.angle_beta   90.00
_cell.angle_gamma   90.00
#
_symmetry.space_group_name_H-M   'P 1'
#
loop_
_entity.id
_entity.type
_entity.pdbx_description
1 polymer ?
#
loop_
_entity_poly.entity_id
_entity_poly.type
_entity_poly.pdbx_seq_one_letter_code
_entity_poly.pdbx_strand_id
1 'polypeptide(L)'
;MKNLACTKIYVQFLLPFFKKPLEYISTFFALVGGYFTFCEIEQAAFKTQMLIGIFRNHILGFLVILAMLVLLLRKEKAEKTAYLGEKDTIISLKMANLLNIKESAIVIPTNTTFDTTMSGDFISEQSLQGQFQKIYTVLIFRN
;
A
#
# COMPACT_ATOMS: atom_id res chain seq x y z
N MET A 1 11.65 -4.14 11.95
CA MET A 1 10.73 -4.36 10.82
C MET A 1 9.25 -4.07 11.11
N LYS A 2 8.70 -4.36 12.31
CA LYS A 2 7.26 -4.10 12.63
C LYS A 2 6.81 -2.65 12.43
N ASN A 3 7.64 -1.65 12.76
CA ASN A 3 7.27 -0.25 12.64
C ASN A 3 6.98 0.19 11.19
N LEU A 4 7.77 -0.28 10.22
CA LEU A 4 7.62 0.11 8.82
C LEU A 4 6.28 -0.38 8.22
N ALA A 5 5.82 -1.56 8.64
CA ALA A 5 4.54 -2.11 8.20
C ALA A 5 3.35 -1.30 8.75
N CYS A 6 3.39 -0.91 10.03
CA CYS A 6 2.38 -0.03 10.62
C CYS A 6 2.35 1.34 9.94
N THR A 7 3.52 1.96 9.70
CA THR A 7 3.59 3.25 9.01
C THR A 7 3.05 3.16 7.58
N LYS A 8 3.33 2.05 6.88
CA LYS A 8 2.80 1.82 5.53
C LYS A 8 1.27 1.67 5.52
N ILE A 9 0.70 0.94 6.48
CA ILE A 9 -0.75 0.80 6.63
C ILE A 9 -1.38 2.17 6.94
N TYR A 10 -0.79 2.92 7.86
CA TYR A 10 -1.25 4.27 8.22
C TYR A 10 -1.30 5.20 6.99
N VAL A 11 -0.22 5.23 6.21
CA VAL A 11 -0.13 6.09 5.01
C VAL A 11 -1.06 5.62 3.89
N GLN A 12 -1.29 4.31 3.73
CA GLN A 12 -2.14 3.77 2.66
C GLN A 12 -3.64 3.85 2.94
N PHE A 13 -4.05 3.82 4.21
CA PHE A 13 -5.47 3.71 4.58
C PHE A 13 -5.95 4.85 5.47
N LEU A 14 -5.21 5.19 6.52
CA LEU A 14 -5.67 6.18 7.50
C LEU A 14 -5.51 7.62 6.96
N LEU A 15 -4.35 7.93 6.41
CA LEU A 15 -4.03 9.25 5.88
C LEU A 15 -4.96 9.67 4.72
N PRO A 16 -5.28 8.81 3.74
CA PRO A 16 -6.15 9.18 2.63
C PRO A 16 -7.61 9.36 3.04
N PHE A 17 -8.08 8.57 4.03
CA PHE A 17 -9.41 8.73 4.61
C PHE A 17 -9.63 10.14 5.16
N PHE A 18 -8.66 10.66 5.92
CA PHE A 18 -8.72 12.03 6.45
C PHE A 18 -8.55 13.11 5.38
N LYS A 19 -7.79 12.85 4.31
CA LYS A 19 -7.55 13.83 3.26
C LYS A 19 -8.72 14.01 2.31
N LYS A 20 -9.49 12.95 2.05
CA LYS A 20 -10.55 12.92 1.03
C LYS A 20 -11.84 12.25 1.53
N PRO A 21 -12.41 12.65 2.68
CA PRO A 21 -13.53 11.95 3.31
C PRO A 21 -14.77 11.83 2.40
N LEU A 22 -15.03 12.86 1.58
CA LEU A 22 -16.16 12.89 0.64
C LEU A 22 -16.10 11.76 -0.39
N GLU A 23 -14.91 11.42 -0.89
CA GLU A 23 -14.75 10.34 -1.87
C GLU A 23 -15.08 8.97 -1.25
N TYR A 24 -14.72 8.77 0.02
CA TYR A 24 -15.03 7.54 0.77
C TYR A 24 -16.52 7.41 1.05
N ILE A 25 -17.16 8.50 1.50
CA ILE A 25 -18.60 8.55 1.76
C ILE A 25 -19.39 8.32 0.46
N SER A 26 -18.99 8.96 -0.64
CA SER A 26 -19.63 8.77 -1.95
C SER A 26 -19.54 7.31 -2.41
N THR A 27 -18.37 6.68 -2.25
CA THR A 27 -18.17 5.26 -2.61
C THR A 27 -19.00 4.34 -1.72
N PHE A 28 -19.12 4.65 -0.43
CA PHE A 28 -19.99 3.92 0.49
C PHE A 28 -21.44 3.94 0.00
N PHE A 29 -21.99 5.13 -0.29
CA PHE A 29 -23.36 5.25 -0.80
C PHE A 29 -23.55 4.58 -2.15
N ALA A 30 -22.55 4.62 -3.04
CA ALA A 30 -22.61 3.93 -4.32
C ALA A 30 -22.71 2.40 -4.14
N LEU A 31 -21.96 1.83 -3.20
CA LEU A 31 -22.02 0.39 -2.91
C LEU A 31 -23.36 -0.01 -2.25
N VAL A 32 -23.88 0.80 -1.32
CA VAL A 32 -25.22 0.59 -0.75
C VAL A 32 -26.28 0.62 -1.85
N GLY A 33 -26.27 1.67 -2.68
CA GLY A 33 -27.19 1.81 -3.80
C GLY A 33 -27.13 0.61 -4.75
N GLY A 34 -25.92 0.21 -5.16
CA GLY A 34 -25.72 -0.96 -6.01
C GLY A 34 -26.25 -2.25 -5.39
N TYR A 35 -26.04 -2.47 -4.09
CA TYR A 35 -26.59 -3.63 -3.38
C TYR A 35 -28.12 -3.65 -3.40
N PHE A 36 -28.76 -2.50 -3.16
CA PHE A 36 -30.22 -2.39 -3.24
C PHE A 36 -30.75 -2.60 -4.66
N THR A 37 -30.05 -2.09 -5.68
CA THR A 37 -30.40 -2.39 -7.09
C THR A 37 -30.34 -3.90 -7.37
N PHE A 38 -29.34 -4.61 -6.83
CA PHE A 38 -29.30 -6.08 -6.94
C PHE A 38 -30.48 -6.76 -6.23
N CYS A 39 -30.91 -6.24 -5.07
CA CYS A 39 -32.09 -6.75 -4.37
C CYS A 39 -33.37 -6.56 -5.20
N GLU A 40 -33.53 -5.41 -5.86
CA GLU A 40 -34.66 -5.13 -6.75
C GLU A 40 -34.67 -6.06 -7.96
N ILE A 41 -33.50 -6.30 -8.57
CA ILE A 41 -33.35 -7.25 -9.69
C ILE A 41 -33.69 -8.68 -9.24
N GLU A 42 -33.21 -9.12 -8.07
CA GLU A 42 -33.54 -10.43 -7.50
C GLU A 42 -35.06 -10.58 -7.33
N GLN A 43 -35.70 -9.56 -6.75
CA GLN A 43 -37.13 -9.57 -6.50
C GLN A 43 -37.95 -9.54 -7.80
N ALA A 44 -37.52 -8.77 -8.81
CA ALA A 44 -38.20 -8.67 -10.09
C ALA A 44 -38.03 -9.93 -10.95
N ALA A 45 -36.83 -10.51 -10.98
CA ALA A 45 -36.50 -11.65 -11.85
C ALA A 45 -36.85 -13.01 -11.23
N PHE A 46 -36.62 -13.18 -9.93
CA PHE A 46 -36.74 -14.47 -9.23
C PHE A 46 -37.86 -14.51 -8.20
N LYS A 47 -38.59 -13.39 -7.98
CA LYS A 47 -39.66 -13.25 -6.97
C LYS A 47 -39.26 -13.70 -5.56
N THR A 48 -37.96 -13.67 -5.28
CA THR A 48 -37.36 -14.13 -4.03
C THR A 48 -36.83 -12.91 -3.25
N GLN A 49 -36.75 -13.00 -1.93
CA GLN A 49 -36.30 -11.92 -1.04
C GLN A 49 -35.08 -12.34 -0.20
N MET A 50 -34.19 -13.15 -0.76
CA MET A 50 -33.10 -13.74 0.00
C MET A 50 -32.07 -12.68 0.41
N LEU A 51 -31.63 -11.79 -0.51
CA LEU A 51 -30.65 -10.75 -0.17
C LEU A 51 -31.16 -9.76 0.88
N ILE A 52 -32.43 -9.36 0.77
CA ILE A 52 -33.07 -8.46 1.75
C ILE A 52 -33.16 -9.15 3.11
N GLY A 53 -33.49 -10.45 3.12
CA GLY A 53 -33.51 -11.27 4.34
C GLY A 53 -32.13 -11.34 5.02
N ILE A 54 -31.06 -11.55 4.25
CA ILE A 54 -29.68 -11.57 4.74
C ILE A 54 -29.30 -10.20 5.32
N PHE A 55 -29.57 -9.12 4.59
CA PHE A 55 -29.28 -7.75 5.05
C PHE A 55 -29.95 -7.45 6.39
N ARG A 56 -31.25 -7.80 6.52
CA ARG A 56 -32.01 -7.55 7.75
C ARG A 56 -31.49 -8.37 8.93
N ASN A 57 -31.09 -9.62 8.68
CA ASN A 57 -30.62 -10.51 9.73
C ASN A 57 -29.18 -10.17 10.19
N HIS A 58 -28.35 -9.59 9.30
CA HIS A 58 -26.91 -9.37 9.53
C HIS A 58 -26.48 -7.92 9.26
N ILE A 59 -27.27 -6.94 9.70
CA ILE A 59 -27.03 -5.52 9.40
C ILE A 59 -25.65 -5.01 9.86
N LEU A 60 -25.20 -5.42 11.05
CA LEU A 60 -23.88 -5.04 11.58
C LEU A 60 -22.74 -5.67 10.76
N GLY A 61 -22.87 -6.94 10.39
CA GLY A 61 -21.88 -7.62 9.56
C GLY A 61 -21.76 -6.99 8.18
N PHE A 62 -22.91 -6.63 7.58
CA PHE A 62 -22.96 -5.92 6.31
C PHE A 62 -22.23 -4.58 6.36
N LEU A 63 -22.46 -3.77 7.41
CA LEU A 63 -21.78 -2.47 7.57
C LEU A 63 -20.26 -2.62 7.71
N VAL A 64 -19.78 -3.62 8.46
CA VAL A 64 -18.34 -3.88 8.63
C VAL A 64 -17.71 -4.31 7.30
N ILE A 65 -18.35 -5.23 6.57
CA ILE A 65 -17.86 -5.71 5.26
C ILE A 65 -17.81 -4.55 4.27
N LEU A 66 -18.85 -3.71 4.26
CA LEU A 66 -18.94 -2.56 3.38
C LEU A 66 -17.86 -1.53 3.69
N ALA A 67 -17.61 -1.23 4.96
CA ALA A 67 -16.52 -0.33 5.37
C ALA A 67 -15.15 -0.88 4.94
N MET A 68 -14.91 -2.19 5.12
CA MET A 68 -13.69 -2.85 4.67
C MET A 68 -13.52 -2.79 3.14
N LEU A 69 -14.60 -3.00 2.38
CA LEU A 69 -14.59 -2.88 0.92
C LEU A 69 -14.24 -1.47 0.45
N VAL A 70 -14.82 -0.44 1.07
CA VAL A 70 -14.51 0.96 0.73
C VAL A 70 -13.03 1.26 0.98
N LEU A 71 -12.48 0.82 2.11
CA LEU A 71 -11.06 0.99 2.42
C LEU A 71 -10.15 0.27 1.41
N LEU A 72 -10.53 -0.93 0.97
CA LEU A 72 -9.78 -1.69 -0.03
C LEU A 72 -9.84 -1.04 -1.42
N LEU A 73 -11.02 -0.57 -1.85
CA LEU A 73 -11.21 0.06 -3.16
C LEU A 73 -10.54 1.44 -3.27
N ARG A 74 -10.48 2.19 -2.17
CA ARG A 74 -9.89 3.55 -2.12
C ARG A 74 -8.47 3.60 -1.59
N LYS A 75 -7.84 2.44 -1.37
CA LYS A 75 -6.45 2.34 -0.97
C LYS A 75 -5.54 3.17 -1.88
N GLU A 76 -4.90 4.20 -1.32
CA GLU A 76 -3.91 4.96 -2.10
C GLU A 76 -2.65 4.11 -2.31
N LYS A 77 -2.12 4.15 -3.53
CA LYS A 77 -0.79 3.59 -3.79
C LYS A 77 0.23 4.41 -3.00
N ALA A 78 1.13 3.74 -2.29
CA ALA A 78 2.27 4.38 -1.61
C ALA A 78 3.38 4.80 -2.59
N GLU A 79 2.97 5.19 -3.80
CA GLU A 79 3.79 5.54 -4.94
C GLU A 79 3.12 6.71 -5.64
N LYS A 80 3.85 7.82 -5.76
CA LYS A 80 3.43 9.01 -6.50
C LYS A 80 4.43 9.28 -7.61
N THR A 81 3.94 9.41 -8.84
CA THR A 81 4.75 9.68 -10.02
C THR A 81 4.42 11.05 -10.56
N ALA A 82 5.43 11.81 -10.96
CA ALA A 82 5.30 13.10 -11.62
C ALA A 82 6.26 13.18 -12.80
N TYR A 83 5.84 13.84 -13.87
CA TYR A 83 6.71 14.12 -15.01
C TYR A 83 7.56 15.35 -14.70
N LEU A 84 8.83 15.30 -15.08
CA LEU A 84 9.74 16.43 -15.04
C LEU A 84 9.89 17.01 -16.46
N GLY A 85 9.56 18.28 -16.64
CA GLY A 85 9.72 18.98 -17.92
C GLY A 85 8.82 18.42 -19.05
N GLU A 86 9.38 18.24 -20.25
CA GLU A 86 8.67 17.81 -21.46
C GLU A 86 8.35 16.30 -21.51
N LYS A 87 8.03 15.71 -20.36
CA LYS A 87 7.49 14.34 -20.20
C LYS A 87 8.44 13.16 -20.47
N ASP A 88 9.70 13.40 -20.83
CA ASP A 88 10.68 12.31 -21.04
C ASP A 88 11.21 11.68 -19.74
N THR A 89 11.12 12.40 -18.61
CA THR A 89 11.61 11.92 -17.30
C THR A 89 10.47 11.83 -16.30
N ILE A 90 10.33 10.68 -15.63
CA ILE A 90 9.35 10.45 -14.56
C ILE A 90 10.08 10.36 -13.23
N ILE A 91 9.75 11.25 -12.29
CA ILE A 91 10.16 11.15 -10.89
C ILE A 91 9.09 10.36 -10.15
N SER A 92 9.48 9.24 -9.55
CA SER A 92 8.61 8.44 -8.69
C SER A 92 9.07 8.54 -7.23
N LEU A 93 8.15 8.93 -6.35
CA LEU A 93 8.33 8.84 -4.90
C LEU A 93 7.60 7.61 -4.39
N LYS A 94 8.36 6.62 -3.95
CA LYS A 94 7.83 5.31 -3.52
C LYS A 94 8.35 4.92 -2.15
N MET A 95 7.46 4.47 -1.28
CA MET A 95 7.83 3.86 -0.01
C MET A 95 8.06 2.36 -0.20
N ALA A 96 9.31 1.98 -0.44
CA ALA A 96 9.73 0.60 -0.66
C ALA A 96 11.09 0.30 0.00
N ASN A 97 11.43 -0.99 0.11
CA ASN A 97 12.79 -1.39 0.42
C ASN A 97 13.62 -1.28 -0.86
N LEU A 98 14.63 -0.40 -0.86
CA LEU A 98 15.54 -0.17 -1.99
C LEU A 98 16.17 -1.47 -2.52
N LEU A 99 16.51 -2.41 -1.63
CA LEU A 99 17.15 -3.68 -1.99
C LEU A 99 16.23 -4.67 -2.73
N ASN A 100 14.91 -4.45 -2.69
CA ASN A 100 13.93 -5.32 -3.34
C ASN A 100 13.43 -4.75 -4.69
N ILE A 101 13.94 -3.60 -5.12
CA ILE A 101 13.57 -2.99 -6.40
C ILE A 101 14.38 -3.70 -7.48
N LYS A 102 13.72 -4.56 -8.27
CA LYS A 102 14.34 -5.26 -9.39
C LYS A 102 14.56 -4.31 -10.57
N GLU A 103 15.63 -4.55 -11.33
CA GLU A 103 15.87 -3.93 -12.65
C GLU A 103 16.04 -2.39 -12.64
N SER A 104 16.56 -1.84 -11.55
CA SER A 104 16.88 -0.40 -11.44
C SER A 104 18.31 -0.21 -10.95
N ALA A 105 19.01 0.80 -11.47
CA ALA A 105 20.26 1.24 -10.87
C ALA A 105 19.95 1.83 -9.49
N ILE A 106 20.56 1.28 -8.45
CA ILE A 106 20.37 1.74 -7.06
C ILE A 106 21.57 2.59 -6.67
N VAL A 107 21.31 3.83 -6.27
CA VAL A 107 22.34 4.71 -5.69
C VAL A 107 22.29 4.56 -4.17
N ILE A 108 23.41 4.11 -3.58
CA ILE A 108 23.55 3.95 -2.14
C ILE A 108 24.44 5.09 -1.62
N PRO A 109 23.95 5.92 -0.68
CA PRO A 109 24.79 6.93 -0.07
C PRO A 109 25.88 6.26 0.79
N THR A 110 27.11 6.73 0.66
CA THR A 110 28.28 6.24 1.40
C THR A 110 29.00 7.42 2.05
N ASN A 111 29.87 7.12 3.02
CA ASN A 111 30.81 8.10 3.57
C ASN A 111 31.79 8.61 2.49
N THR A 112 32.46 9.72 2.79
CA THR A 112 33.43 10.34 1.87
C THR A 112 34.67 9.48 1.60
N THR A 113 35.01 8.57 2.51
CA THR A 113 36.21 7.72 2.47
C THR A 113 35.96 6.32 1.91
N PHE A 114 34.72 5.96 1.60
CA PHE A 114 34.30 4.64 1.12
C PHE A 114 34.71 3.48 2.06
N ASP A 115 34.87 3.74 3.36
CA ASP A 115 35.19 2.68 4.33
C ASP A 115 34.04 1.68 4.46
N THR A 116 34.36 0.39 4.43
CA THR A 116 33.39 -0.73 4.46
C THR A 116 33.48 -1.55 5.76
N THR A 117 34.18 -1.06 6.77
CA THR A 117 34.34 -1.77 8.05
C THR A 117 33.06 -1.71 8.88
N MET A 118 32.39 -2.86 9.00
CA MET A 118 31.17 -3.05 9.81
C MET A 118 31.45 -3.31 11.29
N SER A 119 32.72 -3.46 11.67
CA SER A 119 33.16 -3.79 13.03
C SER A 119 33.01 -2.61 13.99
N GLY A 120 31.79 -2.36 14.47
CA GLY A 120 31.51 -1.54 15.65
C GLY A 120 31.57 -0.02 15.48
N ASP A 121 32.28 0.51 14.48
CA ASP A 121 32.73 1.91 14.55
C ASP A 121 32.08 2.88 13.55
N PHE A 122 31.59 2.42 12.37
CA PHE A 122 31.09 3.35 11.33
C PHE A 122 29.78 2.94 10.62
N ILE A 123 29.58 1.65 10.34
CA ILE A 123 28.39 1.18 9.59
C ILE A 123 27.59 0.22 10.45
N SER A 124 26.35 0.60 10.76
CA SER A 124 25.40 -0.31 11.43
C SER A 124 24.97 -1.42 10.47
N GLU A 125 24.95 -2.67 10.93
CA GLU A 125 24.42 -3.81 10.16
C GLU A 125 22.94 -3.63 9.77
N GLN A 126 22.18 -2.83 10.53
CA GLN A 126 20.78 -2.54 10.25
C GLN A 126 20.60 -1.39 9.26
N SER A 127 21.67 -0.65 8.92
CA SER A 127 21.63 0.41 7.91
C SER A 127 21.46 -0.15 6.50
N LEU A 128 21.05 0.70 5.55
CA LEU A 128 20.96 0.31 4.13
C LEU A 128 22.31 -0.18 3.59
N GLN A 129 23.40 0.51 3.95
CA GLN A 129 24.76 0.18 3.54
C GLN A 129 25.20 -1.17 4.11
N GLY A 130 24.95 -1.42 5.40
CA GLY A 130 25.26 -2.71 6.03
C GLY A 130 24.44 -3.87 5.48
N GLN A 131 23.14 -3.66 5.24
CA GLN A 131 22.29 -4.68 4.60
C GLN A 131 22.75 -5.00 3.16
N PHE A 132 23.14 -3.98 2.39
CA PHE A 132 23.68 -4.18 1.04
C PHE A 132 24.99 -4.98 1.07
N GLN A 133 25.94 -4.57 1.93
CA GLN A 133 27.22 -5.27 2.08
C GLN A 133 27.02 -6.73 2.51
N LYS A 134 26.08 -7.01 3.42
CA LYS A 134 25.77 -8.39 3.85
C LYS A 134 25.23 -9.27 2.71
N ILE A 135 24.40 -8.70 1.83
CA ILE A 135 23.79 -9.45 0.72
C ILE A 135 24.79 -9.68 -0.42
N TYR A 136 25.62 -8.68 -0.76
CA TYR A 136 26.45 -8.71 -1.97
C TYR A 136 27.95 -8.96 -1.71
N THR A 137 28.50 -8.62 -0.54
CA THR A 137 29.94 -8.81 -0.25
C THR A 137 30.31 -10.24 0.14
N VAL A 138 29.35 -11.05 0.62
CA VAL A 138 29.57 -12.50 0.85
C VAL A 138 29.90 -13.24 -0.45
N LEU A 139 29.60 -12.65 -1.62
CA LEU A 139 29.90 -13.22 -2.93
C LEU A 139 31.30 -12.90 -3.46
N ILE A 140 32.01 -11.92 -2.89
CA ILE A 140 33.32 -11.47 -3.39
C ILE A 140 34.49 -12.21 -2.70
N PHE A 141 34.25 -12.82 -1.53
CA PHE A 141 35.29 -13.53 -0.75
C PHE A 141 35.17 -15.06 -0.77
N ARG A 142 34.40 -15.63 -1.73
CA ARG A 142 34.40 -17.06 -2.04
C ARG A 142 35.11 -17.30 -3.37
N ASN A 143 36.44 -17.19 -3.37
CA ASN A 143 37.32 -17.85 -4.33
C ASN A 143 38.69 -18.05 -3.68
#